data_AF-A0A3M1NEF0-F1
#
_entry.id   AF-A0A3M1NEF0-F1
#
_cell.length_a   1.000
_cell.length_b   1.000
_cell.length_c   1.000
_cell.angle_alpha   90.00
_cell.angle_beta   90.00
_cell.angle_gamma   90.00
#
_symmetry.space_group_name_H-M   'P 1'
#
loop_
_entity.id
_entity.type
_entity.pdbx_description
1 polymer ?
#
loop_
_entity_poly.entity_id
_entity_poly.type
_entity_poly.pdbx_seq_one_letter_code
_entity_poly.pdbx_strand_id
1 'polypeptide(L)'
;MRLLSYFLAYLLIGAFGAPLLGNLYEPEANYILYRFAVNLAEGRGLLYGALTGNVTTFPLSPAALALLYRLGIEPSLGNYLLNSVAAALGALCLALWLNRPLLGALYALLMLIQPSPLLSLMLALSALGALLLVHGKPLLAGISLGLAALSAPYAALAALALAFAAAAQSWSAWRRFSAPALGLPLLIGVALYAAYAPFHLSLPLPDWTRLAAYSDLDGPPAAAQIGLWLAENTAPEAQIIANEAALIGYYALPRRLLDLDGKIMPALRDRFLMFRYAPDVVVLRDGESVGWENFATTYALMYRSGALSVYQRVVNWSAMDDHGVDLNLSARFDRQDMRLVNVGIGRLLRPGDLVRVRLDWQLRYVPRQTVEIKLNLLGDDGLPVAGVIDRLPAEVWQQGDFSTYHLMVLPANVPAGDLRLFLGVDVNAGSLADLQVARVRCEP
;
A
#
# COMPACT_ATOMS: atom_id res chain seq x y z
N MET A 1 -37.53 -24.53 12.83
CA MET A 1 -36.86 -25.66 12.15
C MET A 1 -36.55 -25.36 10.68
N ARG A 2 -37.54 -25.04 9.82
CA ARG A 2 -37.28 -24.78 8.37
C ARG A 2 -36.20 -23.74 8.06
N LEU A 3 -36.17 -22.61 8.79
CA LEU A 3 -35.15 -21.56 8.61
C LEU A 3 -33.73 -22.06 8.87
N LEU A 4 -33.56 -22.82 9.95
CA LEU A 4 -32.27 -23.41 10.32
C LEU A 4 -31.81 -24.42 9.26
N SER A 5 -32.73 -25.25 8.76
CA SER A 5 -32.43 -26.20 7.69
C SER A 5 -31.96 -25.51 6.40
N TYR A 6 -32.61 -24.42 6.00
CA TYR A 6 -32.18 -23.64 4.84
C TYR A 6 -30.82 -22.98 5.05
N PHE A 7 -30.60 -22.34 6.20
CA PHE A 7 -29.31 -21.73 6.51
C PHE A 7 -28.18 -22.75 6.50
N LEU A 8 -28.37 -23.91 7.14
CA LEU A 8 -27.39 -25.00 7.15
C LEU A 8 -27.12 -25.51 5.73
N ALA A 9 -28.16 -25.69 4.90
CA ALA A 9 -27.97 -26.09 3.51
C ALA A 9 -27.14 -25.07 2.72
N TYR A 10 -27.42 -23.77 2.85
CA TYR A 10 -26.64 -22.73 2.17
C TYR A 10 -25.22 -22.59 2.73
N LEU A 11 -25.03 -22.81 4.03
CA LEU A 11 -23.71 -22.83 4.67
C LEU A 11 -22.87 -23.98 4.15
N LEU A 12 -23.46 -25.17 3.94
CA LEU A 12 -22.75 -26.31 3.34
C LEU A 12 -22.35 -26.01 1.89
N ILE A 13 -23.22 -25.35 1.10
CA ILE A 13 -22.86 -24.88 -0.25
C ILE A 13 -21.63 -23.96 -0.18
N GLY A 14 -21.62 -22.99 0.72
CA GLY A 14 -20.48 -22.10 0.96
C GLY A 14 -19.22 -22.85 1.39
N ALA A 15 -19.33 -23.66 2.44
CA ALA A 15 -18.21 -24.33 3.09
C ALA A 15 -17.54 -25.40 2.21
N PHE A 16 -18.31 -26.10 1.37
CA PHE A 16 -17.74 -27.08 0.43
C PHE A 16 -17.39 -26.47 -0.92
N GLY A 17 -18.17 -25.49 -1.38
CA GLY A 17 -17.92 -24.81 -2.64
C GLY A 17 -16.68 -23.94 -2.62
N ALA A 18 -16.41 -23.26 -1.49
CA ALA A 18 -15.32 -22.31 -1.42
C ALA A 18 -13.92 -22.96 -1.47
N PRO A 19 -13.64 -24.13 -0.86
CA PRO A 19 -12.38 -24.85 -1.08
C PRO A 19 -12.24 -25.41 -2.50
N LEU A 20 -13.33 -25.93 -3.07
CA LEU A 20 -13.34 -26.53 -4.41
C LEU A 20 -13.01 -25.51 -5.51
N LEU A 21 -13.50 -24.28 -5.37
CA LEU A 21 -13.31 -23.21 -6.36
C LEU A 21 -12.27 -22.17 -5.93
N GLY A 22 -12.04 -22.01 -4.63
CA GLY A 22 -11.12 -21.02 -4.05
C GLY A 22 -9.66 -21.36 -4.30
N ASN A 23 -9.28 -22.64 -4.32
CA ASN A 23 -7.94 -23.05 -4.73
C ASN A 23 -7.63 -22.68 -6.21
N LEU A 24 -8.64 -22.45 -7.03
CA LEU A 24 -8.46 -22.04 -8.43
C LEU A 24 -8.37 -20.52 -8.58
N TYR A 25 -8.87 -19.74 -7.62
CA TYR A 25 -9.11 -18.30 -7.75
C TYR A 25 -8.92 -17.55 -6.44
N GLU A 26 -7.89 -17.84 -5.65
CA GLU A 26 -7.56 -16.95 -4.54
C GLU A 26 -7.04 -15.63 -5.13
N PRO A 27 -7.86 -14.56 -5.19
CA PRO A 27 -7.46 -13.36 -5.90
C PRO A 27 -6.36 -12.70 -5.08
N GLU A 28 -5.27 -12.27 -5.71
CA GLU A 28 -4.20 -11.51 -5.05
C GLU A 28 -4.73 -10.35 -4.18
N ALA A 29 -5.88 -9.77 -4.57
CA ALA A 29 -6.57 -8.72 -3.83
C ALA A 29 -6.96 -9.13 -2.39
N ASN A 30 -7.21 -10.41 -2.12
CA ASN A 30 -7.53 -10.89 -0.78
C ASN A 30 -6.32 -10.84 0.16
N TYR A 31 -5.08 -10.97 -0.34
CA TYR A 31 -3.88 -10.88 0.51
C TYR A 31 -3.69 -9.48 1.09
N ILE A 32 -4.06 -8.44 0.34
CA ILE A 32 -4.09 -7.07 0.87
C ILE A 32 -5.05 -6.99 2.06
N LEU A 33 -6.22 -7.61 1.95
CA LEU A 33 -7.19 -7.68 3.04
C LEU A 33 -6.66 -8.47 4.24
N TYR A 34 -5.98 -9.59 4.01
CA TYR A 34 -5.35 -10.38 5.08
C TYR A 34 -4.31 -9.56 5.82
N ARG A 35 -3.52 -8.78 5.07
CA ARG A 35 -2.54 -7.86 5.64
C ARG A 35 -3.20 -6.80 6.53
N PHE A 36 -4.30 -6.19 6.09
CA PHE A 36 -5.08 -5.26 6.92
C PHE A 36 -5.64 -5.93 8.18
N ALA A 37 -6.12 -7.17 8.08
CA ALA A 37 -6.64 -7.92 9.22
C ALA A 37 -5.54 -8.22 10.25
N VAL A 38 -4.37 -8.69 9.80
CA VAL A 38 -3.21 -8.95 10.66
C VAL A 38 -2.73 -7.67 11.33
N ASN A 39 -2.58 -6.58 10.56
CA ASN A 39 -2.18 -5.28 11.12
C ASN A 39 -3.18 -4.80 12.18
N LEU A 40 -4.48 -4.92 11.92
CA LEU A 40 -5.50 -4.53 12.89
C LEU A 40 -5.45 -5.40 14.15
N ALA A 41 -5.26 -6.72 14.00
CA ALA A 41 -5.14 -7.63 15.13
C ALA A 41 -3.93 -7.35 16.00
N GLU A 42 -2.80 -6.98 15.38
CA GLU A 42 -1.52 -6.64 16.03
C GLU A 42 -1.48 -5.20 16.57
N GLY A 43 -2.58 -4.45 16.48
CA GLY A 43 -2.64 -3.06 16.97
C GLY A 43 -1.98 -2.03 16.05
N ARG A 44 -1.59 -2.43 14.84
CA ARG A 44 -1.03 -1.56 13.79
C ARG A 44 -2.11 -0.90 12.93
N GLY A 45 -3.36 -1.35 13.07
CA GLY A 45 -4.51 -0.75 12.44
C GLY A 45 -4.85 -1.22 11.04
N LEU A 46 -5.64 -0.41 10.33
CA LEU A 46 -6.07 -0.64 8.95
C LEU A 46 -5.11 0.01 7.94
N LEU A 47 -3.82 0.04 8.26
CA LEU A 47 -2.81 0.70 7.46
C LEU A 47 -1.94 -0.34 6.75
N TYR A 48 -1.63 -0.08 5.49
CA TYR A 48 -0.62 -0.79 4.71
C TYR A 48 0.47 0.22 4.35
N GLY A 49 1.67 0.04 4.87
CA GLY A 49 2.79 0.94 4.62
C GLY A 49 3.31 0.79 3.19
N ALA A 50 3.21 1.86 2.40
CA ALA A 50 3.82 1.96 1.07
C ALA A 50 4.83 3.11 1.01
N LEU A 51 5.71 3.11 0.01
CA LEU A 51 6.74 4.15 -0.13
C LEU A 51 6.17 5.56 -0.31
N THR A 52 4.99 5.68 -0.94
CA THR A 52 4.32 6.97 -1.22
C THR A 52 3.32 7.39 -0.15
N GLY A 53 3.20 6.61 0.94
CA GLY A 53 2.23 6.86 2.02
C GLY A 53 1.47 5.61 2.44
N ASN A 54 0.62 5.74 3.46
CA ASN A 54 -0.18 4.61 3.94
C ASN A 54 -1.42 4.41 3.07
N VAL A 55 -1.67 3.17 2.65
CA VAL A 55 -2.94 2.75 2.04
C VAL A 55 -3.88 2.24 3.15
N THR A 56 -5.18 2.47 3.01
CA THR A 56 -6.22 2.04 3.98
C THR A 56 -7.38 1.33 3.28
N THR A 57 -8.30 0.77 4.05
CA THR A 57 -9.47 0.01 3.54
C THR A 57 -10.71 0.19 4.41
N PHE A 58 -11.83 -0.36 3.95
CA PHE A 58 -13.09 -0.42 4.69
C PHE A 58 -12.97 -1.37 5.89
N PRO A 59 -13.40 -0.97 7.09
CA PRO A 59 -12.96 -1.60 8.33
C PRO A 59 -13.64 -2.92 8.67
N LEU A 60 -14.86 -3.19 8.18
CA LEU A 60 -15.67 -4.29 8.72
C LEU A 60 -15.08 -5.66 8.39
N SER A 61 -14.75 -5.93 7.13
CA SER A 61 -14.20 -7.24 6.73
C SER A 61 -12.82 -7.50 7.33
N PRO A 62 -11.85 -6.56 7.33
CA PRO A 62 -10.59 -6.77 8.04
C PRO A 62 -10.79 -6.89 9.55
N ALA A 63 -11.75 -6.20 10.18
CA ALA A 63 -12.05 -6.37 11.60
C ALA A 63 -12.62 -7.76 11.93
N ALA A 64 -13.53 -8.27 11.09
CA ALA A 64 -14.05 -9.63 11.23
C ALA A 64 -12.91 -10.66 11.08
N LEU A 65 -12.03 -10.49 10.09
CA LEU A 65 -10.86 -11.35 9.91
C LEU A 65 -9.84 -11.20 11.04
N ALA A 66 -9.62 -9.99 11.55
CA ALA A 66 -8.72 -9.73 12.67
C ALA A 66 -9.19 -10.44 13.95
N LEU A 67 -10.51 -10.50 14.16
CA LEU A 67 -11.10 -11.27 15.25
C LEU A 67 -10.80 -12.76 15.09
N LEU A 68 -11.03 -13.33 13.90
CA LEU A 68 -10.72 -14.74 13.61
C LEU A 68 -9.22 -15.02 13.77
N TYR A 69 -8.37 -14.11 13.30
CA TYR A 69 -6.93 -14.20 13.45
C TYR A 69 -6.48 -14.24 14.92
N ARG A 70 -7.09 -13.40 15.79
CA ARG A 70 -6.84 -13.44 17.25
C ARG A 70 -7.31 -14.74 17.90
N LEU A 71 -8.24 -15.47 17.29
CA LEU A 71 -8.67 -16.79 17.72
C LEU A 71 -7.76 -17.92 17.17
N GLY A 72 -6.65 -17.57 16.51
CA GLY A 72 -5.70 -18.52 15.93
C GLY A 72 -6.13 -19.07 14.56
N ILE A 73 -7.17 -18.50 13.94
CA ILE A 73 -7.61 -18.89 12.61
C ILE A 73 -6.79 -18.13 11.58
N GLU A 74 -6.11 -18.84 10.69
CA GLU A 74 -5.36 -18.23 9.60
C GLU A 74 -6.24 -17.30 8.73
N PRO A 75 -5.77 -16.12 8.27
CA PRO A 75 -6.59 -15.20 7.49
C PRO A 75 -7.22 -15.79 6.23
N SER A 76 -6.54 -16.71 5.54
CA SER A 76 -7.05 -17.46 4.39
C SER A 76 -8.24 -18.34 4.77
N LEU A 77 -8.12 -19.14 5.84
CA LEU A 77 -9.22 -19.94 6.38
C LEU A 77 -10.35 -19.06 6.92
N GLY A 78 -10.01 -17.99 7.64
CA GLY A 78 -10.96 -17.01 8.15
C GLY A 78 -11.75 -16.35 7.03
N ASN A 79 -11.12 -16.12 5.88
CA ASN A 79 -11.77 -15.63 4.67
C ASN A 79 -12.78 -16.63 4.09
N TYR A 80 -12.44 -17.91 4.03
CA TYR A 80 -13.40 -18.95 3.61
C TYR A 80 -14.60 -19.05 4.54
N LEU A 81 -14.36 -19.01 5.86
CA LEU A 81 -15.42 -19.01 6.87
C LEU A 81 -16.32 -17.78 6.73
N LEU A 82 -15.73 -16.59 6.65
CA LEU A 82 -16.46 -15.34 6.52
C LEU A 82 -17.31 -15.30 5.24
N ASN A 83 -16.75 -15.72 4.11
CA ASN A 83 -17.49 -15.82 2.85
C ASN A 83 -18.63 -16.84 2.93
N SER A 84 -18.40 -18.01 3.52
CA SER A 84 -19.43 -19.06 3.65
C SER A 84 -20.60 -18.58 4.51
N VAL A 85 -20.31 -17.95 5.64
CA VAL A 85 -21.33 -17.38 6.54
C VAL A 85 -22.10 -16.25 5.86
N ALA A 86 -21.39 -15.33 5.20
CA ALA A 86 -22.02 -14.21 4.48
C ALA A 86 -22.90 -14.70 3.32
N ALA A 87 -22.40 -15.64 2.51
CA ALA A 87 -23.17 -16.25 1.42
C ALA A 87 -24.44 -16.94 1.93
N ALA A 88 -24.34 -17.72 3.02
CA ALA A 88 -25.49 -18.38 3.63
C ALA A 88 -26.52 -17.39 4.19
N LEU A 89 -26.04 -16.31 4.82
CA LEU A 89 -26.91 -15.24 5.34
C LEU A 89 -27.64 -14.52 4.20
N GLY A 90 -26.92 -14.12 3.15
CA GLY A 90 -27.52 -13.47 1.97
C GLY A 90 -28.52 -14.38 1.25
N ALA A 91 -28.17 -15.66 1.07
CA ALA A 91 -29.03 -16.68 0.49
C ALA A 91 -30.33 -16.87 1.29
N LEU A 92 -30.22 -16.94 2.62
CA LEU A 92 -31.38 -17.01 3.51
C LEU A 92 -32.25 -15.76 3.38
N CYS A 93 -31.66 -14.57 3.40
CA CYS A 93 -32.42 -13.32 3.28
C CYS A 93 -33.19 -13.26 1.97
N LEU A 94 -32.55 -13.62 0.86
CA LEU A 94 -33.18 -13.65 -0.46
C LEU A 94 -34.30 -14.70 -0.56
N ALA A 95 -34.05 -15.91 -0.04
CA ALA A 95 -35.03 -16.97 0.00
C ALA A 95 -36.29 -16.58 0.79
N LEU A 96 -36.11 -15.87 1.91
CA LEU A 96 -37.22 -15.38 2.73
C LEU A 96 -37.94 -14.21 2.10
N TRP A 97 -37.19 -13.27 1.50
CA TRP A 97 -37.79 -12.11 0.85
C TRP A 97 -38.67 -12.51 -0.33
N LEU A 98 -38.21 -13.46 -1.15
CA LEU A 98 -38.91 -13.90 -2.36
C LEU A 98 -39.78 -15.14 -2.16
N ASN A 99 -39.78 -15.73 -0.95
CA ASN A 99 -40.41 -17.01 -0.63
C ASN A 99 -40.05 -18.14 -1.63
N ARG A 100 -38.78 -18.17 -2.07
CA ARG A 100 -38.26 -19.09 -3.09
C ARG A 100 -36.88 -19.61 -2.69
N PRO A 101 -36.78 -20.79 -2.04
CA PRO A 101 -35.50 -21.31 -1.53
C PRO A 101 -34.47 -21.57 -2.65
N LEU A 102 -34.92 -21.94 -3.86
CA LEU A 102 -34.04 -22.14 -5.00
C LEU A 102 -33.25 -20.87 -5.39
N LEU A 103 -33.82 -19.68 -5.19
CA LEU A 103 -33.11 -18.42 -5.47
C LEU A 103 -32.03 -18.15 -4.42
N GLY A 104 -32.23 -18.57 -3.17
CA GLY A 104 -31.19 -18.55 -2.14
C GLY A 104 -30.04 -19.49 -2.49
N ALA A 105 -30.34 -20.71 -2.94
CA ALA A 105 -29.32 -21.66 -3.40
C ALA A 105 -28.53 -21.11 -4.60
N LEU A 106 -29.21 -20.53 -5.60
CA LEU A 106 -28.55 -19.89 -6.74
C LEU A 106 -27.64 -18.74 -6.31
N TYR A 107 -28.08 -17.88 -5.39
CA TYR A 107 -27.25 -16.82 -4.83
C TYR A 107 -25.99 -17.39 -4.14
N ALA A 108 -26.14 -18.43 -3.31
CA ALA A 108 -25.00 -19.06 -2.63
C ALA A 108 -23.99 -19.63 -3.64
N LEU A 109 -24.47 -20.25 -4.72
CA LEU A 109 -23.62 -20.77 -5.80
C LEU A 109 -22.89 -19.66 -6.56
N LEU A 110 -23.59 -18.57 -6.90
CA LEU A 110 -22.98 -17.42 -7.60
C LEU A 110 -21.86 -16.78 -6.76
N MET A 111 -22.01 -16.76 -5.43
CA MET A 111 -20.97 -16.24 -4.53
C MET A 111 -19.69 -17.08 -4.50
N LEU A 112 -19.74 -18.34 -4.95
CA LEU A 112 -18.56 -19.18 -5.07
C LEU A 112 -17.66 -18.79 -6.25
N ILE A 113 -18.21 -18.11 -7.26
CA ILE A 113 -17.47 -17.73 -8.47
C ILE A 113 -16.46 -16.60 -8.17
N GLN A 114 -16.81 -15.72 -7.24
CA GLN A 114 -15.97 -14.57 -6.87
C GLN A 114 -15.94 -14.41 -5.34
N PRO A 115 -15.22 -15.28 -4.61
CA PRO A 115 -15.17 -15.24 -3.15
C PRO A 115 -14.40 -14.01 -2.67
N SER A 116 -15.12 -12.92 -2.43
CA SER A 116 -14.60 -11.69 -1.84
C SER A 116 -15.33 -11.42 -0.54
N PRO A 117 -14.65 -11.44 0.62
CA PRO A 117 -15.29 -11.21 1.92
C PRO A 117 -15.76 -9.76 2.10
N LEU A 118 -15.26 -8.83 1.26
CA LEU A 118 -15.79 -7.48 1.17
C LEU A 118 -17.17 -7.50 0.47
N LEU A 119 -17.25 -8.09 -0.72
CA LEU A 119 -18.49 -8.13 -1.48
C LEU A 119 -19.54 -9.05 -0.87
N SER A 120 -19.15 -10.25 -0.41
CA SER A 120 -20.03 -11.22 0.22
C SER A 120 -20.71 -10.66 1.45
N LEU A 121 -19.94 -10.03 2.35
CA LEU A 121 -20.46 -9.44 3.58
C LEU A 121 -21.34 -8.22 3.27
N MET A 122 -20.91 -7.35 2.33
CA MET A 122 -21.70 -6.22 1.86
C MET A 122 -23.06 -6.67 1.29
N LEU A 123 -23.09 -7.67 0.41
CA LEU A 123 -24.31 -8.16 -0.23
C LEU A 123 -25.23 -8.86 0.78
N ALA A 124 -24.68 -9.66 1.69
CA ALA A 124 -25.45 -10.32 2.75
C ALA A 124 -26.15 -9.30 3.67
N LEU A 125 -25.41 -8.27 4.11
CA LEU A 125 -25.95 -7.19 4.95
C LEU A 125 -26.95 -6.31 4.19
N SER A 126 -26.75 -6.10 2.89
CA SER A 126 -27.70 -5.37 2.05
C SER A 126 -29.02 -6.15 1.88
N ALA A 127 -28.94 -7.46 1.63
CA ALA A 127 -30.10 -8.35 1.54
C ALA A 127 -30.86 -8.43 2.88
N LEU A 128 -30.12 -8.51 4.00
CA LEU A 128 -30.72 -8.45 5.34
C LEU A 128 -31.45 -7.13 5.57
N GLY A 129 -30.84 -6.01 5.15
CA GLY A 129 -31.47 -4.70 5.26
C GLY A 129 -32.75 -4.57 4.44
N ALA A 130 -32.75 -5.07 3.21
CA ALA A 130 -33.95 -5.12 2.37
C ALA A 130 -35.07 -5.96 3.02
N LEU A 131 -34.74 -7.16 3.51
CA LEU A 131 -35.68 -8.03 4.21
C LEU A 131 -36.28 -7.35 5.45
N LEU A 132 -35.44 -6.71 6.28
CA LEU A 132 -35.87 -6.01 7.48
C LEU A 132 -36.80 -4.82 7.15
N LEU A 133 -36.51 -4.09 6.08
CA LEU A 133 -37.34 -2.97 5.64
C LEU A 133 -38.73 -3.43 5.18
N VAL A 134 -38.81 -4.55 4.43
CA VAL A 134 -40.09 -5.15 4.01
C VAL A 134 -40.94 -5.56 5.22
N HIS A 135 -40.30 -5.98 6.32
CA HIS A 135 -40.99 -6.34 7.57
C HIS A 135 -41.24 -5.13 8.50
N GLY A 136 -41.14 -3.91 7.99
CA GLY A 136 -41.45 -2.69 8.75
C GLY A 136 -40.43 -2.37 9.86
N LYS A 137 -39.17 -2.81 9.71
CA LYS A 137 -38.08 -2.55 10.67
C LYS A 137 -37.01 -1.60 10.10
N PRO A 138 -37.35 -0.34 9.78
CA PRO A 138 -36.46 0.58 9.07
C PRO A 138 -35.17 0.90 9.83
N LEU A 139 -35.20 0.96 11.16
CA LEU A 139 -34.01 1.22 11.98
C LEU A 139 -32.96 0.11 11.82
N LEU A 140 -33.38 -1.14 11.98
CA LEU A 140 -32.48 -2.29 11.84
C LEU A 140 -32.00 -2.45 10.39
N ALA A 141 -32.87 -2.16 9.41
CA ALA A 141 -32.49 -2.12 8.02
C ALA A 141 -31.37 -1.10 7.77
N GLY A 142 -31.50 0.10 8.33
CA GLY A 142 -30.48 1.14 8.21
C GLY A 142 -29.17 0.79 8.91
N ILE A 143 -29.21 0.15 10.09
CA ILE A 143 -28.00 -0.38 10.76
C ILE A 143 -27.30 -1.42 9.87
N SER A 144 -28.06 -2.35 9.28
CA SER A 144 -27.53 -3.37 8.37
C SER A 144 -26.83 -2.75 7.16
N LEU A 145 -27.43 -1.73 6.55
CA LEU A 145 -26.82 -1.02 5.41
C LEU A 145 -25.62 -0.15 5.82
N GLY A 146 -25.64 0.45 7.01
CA GLY A 146 -24.48 1.14 7.57
C GLY A 146 -23.30 0.17 7.74
N LEU A 147 -23.54 -1.03 8.25
CA LEU A 147 -22.52 -2.08 8.35
C LEU A 147 -22.07 -2.56 6.95
N ALA A 148 -22.97 -2.70 5.99
CA ALA A 148 -22.62 -3.05 4.61
C ALA A 148 -21.65 -2.02 3.99
N ALA A 149 -21.90 -0.73 4.21
CA ALA A 149 -21.03 0.36 3.74
C ALA A 149 -19.65 0.38 4.41
N LEU A 150 -19.53 -0.17 5.62
CA LEU A 150 -18.24 -0.39 6.27
C LEU A 150 -17.49 -1.61 5.74
N SER A 151 -18.11 -2.43 4.91
CA SER A 151 -17.46 -3.55 4.22
C SER A 151 -17.03 -3.15 2.81
N ALA A 152 -17.89 -2.46 2.05
CA ALA A 152 -17.55 -1.96 0.72
C ALA A 152 -18.39 -0.72 0.34
N PRO A 153 -17.84 0.20 -0.47
CA PRO A 153 -18.49 1.48 -0.77
C PRO A 153 -19.73 1.32 -1.66
N TYR A 154 -19.80 0.24 -2.43
CA TYR A 154 -20.91 -0.04 -3.34
C TYR A 154 -22.25 -0.26 -2.62
N ALA A 155 -22.23 -0.50 -1.30
CA ALA A 155 -23.44 -0.53 -0.47
C ALA A 155 -24.23 0.78 -0.54
N ALA A 156 -23.59 1.90 -0.91
CA ALA A 156 -24.26 3.18 -1.10
C ALA A 156 -25.40 3.11 -2.14
N LEU A 157 -25.25 2.30 -3.19
CA LEU A 157 -26.29 2.10 -4.20
C LEU A 157 -27.52 1.39 -3.61
N ALA A 158 -27.29 0.33 -2.83
CA ALA A 158 -28.35 -0.38 -2.13
C ALA A 158 -29.01 0.52 -1.07
N ALA A 159 -28.22 1.30 -0.34
CA ALA A 159 -28.72 2.25 0.66
C ALA A 159 -29.61 3.32 0.02
N LEU A 160 -29.23 3.86 -1.14
CA LEU A 160 -30.03 4.84 -1.87
C LEU A 160 -31.38 4.25 -2.33
N ALA A 161 -31.35 3.06 -2.93
CA ALA A 161 -32.57 2.38 -3.38
C ALA A 161 -33.52 2.08 -2.21
N LEU A 162 -32.98 1.57 -1.09
CA LEU A 162 -33.77 1.27 0.10
C LEU A 162 -34.23 2.53 0.85
N ALA A 163 -33.53 3.65 0.73
CA ALA A 163 -34.00 4.93 1.25
C ALA A 163 -35.28 5.37 0.53
N PHE A 164 -35.34 5.29 -0.80
CA PHE A 164 -36.57 5.58 -1.54
C PHE A 164 -37.71 4.63 -1.17
N ALA A 165 -37.42 3.34 -1.01
CA ALA A 165 -38.41 2.37 -0.53
C ALA A 165 -38.92 2.69 0.88
N ALA A 166 -38.04 3.14 1.79
CA ALA A 166 -38.41 3.57 3.14
C ALA A 166 -39.26 4.85 3.12
N ALA A 167 -38.93 5.81 2.24
CA ALA A 167 -39.72 7.02 2.05
C ALA A 167 -41.14 6.73 1.53
N ALA A 168 -41.26 5.74 0.64
CA ALA A 168 -42.56 5.27 0.15
C ALA A 168 -43.41 4.64 1.26
N GLN A 169 -42.80 4.06 2.31
CA GLN A 169 -43.53 3.57 3.49
C GLN A 169 -44.01 4.72 4.39
N SER A 170 -43.10 5.63 4.77
CA SER A 170 -43.41 6.87 5.49
C SER A 170 -42.16 7.74 5.68
N TRP A 171 -42.36 9.04 5.95
CA TRP A 171 -41.26 9.93 6.34
C TRP A 171 -40.51 9.47 7.61
N SER A 172 -41.24 8.92 8.59
CA SER A 172 -40.65 8.38 9.82
C SER A 172 -39.75 7.16 9.52
N ALA A 173 -40.19 6.26 8.63
CA ALA A 173 -39.39 5.13 8.20
C ALA A 173 -38.12 5.57 7.47
N TRP A 174 -38.22 6.54 6.56
CA TRP A 174 -37.06 7.12 5.88
C TRP A 174 -36.02 7.68 6.85
N ARG A 175 -36.44 8.47 7.85
CA ARG A 175 -35.51 9.02 8.84
C ARG A 175 -34.84 7.93 9.68
N ARG A 176 -35.61 6.95 10.15
CA ARG A 176 -35.11 5.82 10.96
C ARG A 176 -34.14 4.94 10.18
N PHE A 177 -34.33 4.80 8.87
CA PHE A 177 -33.42 4.08 7.99
C PHE A 177 -32.15 4.89 7.67
N SER A 178 -32.31 6.14 7.21
CA SER A 178 -31.21 6.93 6.67
C SER A 178 -30.20 7.36 7.75
N ALA A 179 -30.69 7.63 8.98
CA ALA A 179 -29.83 8.06 10.08
C ALA A 179 -28.71 7.04 10.41
N PRO A 180 -28.99 5.76 10.72
CA PRO A 180 -27.92 4.77 10.93
C PRO A 180 -27.17 4.38 9.65
N ALA A 181 -27.84 4.35 8.49
CA ALA A 181 -27.19 3.98 7.23
C ALA A 181 -26.05 4.95 6.84
N LEU A 182 -26.21 6.24 7.15
CA LEU A 182 -25.19 7.27 6.92
C LEU A 182 -24.32 7.54 8.15
N GLY A 183 -24.94 7.59 9.34
CA GLY A 183 -24.27 7.97 10.58
C GLY A 183 -23.25 6.94 11.04
N LEU A 184 -23.56 5.63 10.91
CA LEU A 184 -22.66 4.58 11.40
C LEU A 184 -21.33 4.53 10.63
N PRO A 185 -21.30 4.55 9.28
CA PRO A 185 -20.05 4.67 8.53
C PRO A 185 -19.24 5.91 8.88
N LEU A 186 -19.90 7.07 9.01
CA LEU A 186 -19.25 8.34 9.33
C LEU A 186 -18.60 8.30 10.71
N LEU A 187 -19.35 7.86 11.73
CA LEU A 187 -18.87 7.77 13.11
C LEU A 187 -17.68 6.82 13.23
N ILE A 188 -17.73 5.65 12.60
CA ILE A 188 -16.64 4.68 12.64
C ILE A 188 -15.43 5.21 11.86
N GLY A 189 -15.63 5.85 10.70
CA GLY A 189 -14.55 6.49 9.94
C GLY A 189 -13.82 7.55 10.75
N VAL A 190 -14.55 8.43 11.45
CA VAL A 190 -13.98 9.45 12.34
C VAL A 190 -13.24 8.83 13.52
N ALA A 191 -13.83 7.81 14.16
CA ALA A 191 -13.21 7.12 15.29
C ALA A 191 -11.89 6.44 14.89
N LEU A 192 -11.85 5.78 13.73
CA LEU A 192 -10.64 5.17 13.19
C LEU A 192 -9.59 6.24 12.87
N TYR A 193 -9.96 7.31 12.19
CA TYR A 193 -9.04 8.41 11.89
C TYR A 193 -8.42 9.00 13.17
N ALA A 194 -9.23 9.26 14.20
CA ALA A 194 -8.77 9.76 15.49
C ALA A 194 -7.85 8.75 16.22
N ALA A 195 -8.19 7.46 16.16
CA ALA A 195 -7.39 6.40 16.77
C ALA A 195 -6.02 6.21 16.09
N TYR A 196 -5.90 6.48 14.79
CA TYR A 196 -4.67 6.26 14.02
C TYR A 196 -3.70 7.43 13.98
N ALA A 197 -4.17 8.66 14.21
CA ALA A 197 -3.31 9.84 14.26
C ALA A 197 -2.02 9.69 15.13
N PRO A 198 -2.02 8.93 16.25
CA PRO A 198 -0.82 8.77 17.10
C PRO A 198 0.15 7.65 16.67
N PHE A 199 -0.29 6.63 15.92
CA PHE A 199 0.49 5.39 15.67
C PHE A 199 1.50 5.47 14.53
N HIS A 200 1.76 6.66 13.99
CA HIS A 200 2.75 6.89 12.93
C HIS A 200 4.23 6.62 13.34
N LEU A 201 4.51 6.06 14.53
CA LEU A 201 5.87 6.08 15.12
C LEU A 201 6.44 4.76 15.67
N SER A 202 5.75 3.61 15.63
CA SER A 202 6.39 2.37 16.12
C SER A 202 5.74 1.09 15.62
N LEU A 203 6.57 0.19 15.06
CA LEU A 203 6.16 -1.16 14.64
C LEU A 203 7.05 -2.21 15.32
N PRO A 204 6.49 -3.16 16.10
CA PRO A 204 7.23 -4.29 16.64
C PRO A 204 7.33 -5.45 15.64
N LEU A 205 8.23 -6.41 15.89
CA LEU A 205 8.61 -7.53 15.01
C LEU A 205 7.59 -8.70 14.98
N PRO A 206 7.65 -9.59 13.96
CA PRO A 206 6.67 -10.68 13.74
C PRO A 206 6.88 -11.93 14.63
N ASP A 207 5.80 -12.70 14.78
CA ASP A 207 5.72 -13.99 15.48
C ASP A 207 6.03 -15.17 14.52
N TRP A 208 7.05 -15.96 14.87
CA TRP A 208 7.68 -17.02 14.05
C TRP A 208 6.87 -18.32 13.95
N THR A 209 5.78 -18.45 14.70
CA THR A 209 4.97 -19.67 14.76
C THR A 209 4.15 -19.96 13.49
N ARG A 210 4.09 -19.01 12.53
CA ARG A 210 3.32 -19.13 11.27
C ARG A 210 4.02 -19.91 10.15
N LEU A 211 5.29 -20.29 10.31
CA LEU A 211 6.06 -21.05 9.32
C LEU A 211 5.59 -22.51 9.13
N ALA A 212 4.86 -23.07 10.09
CA ALA A 212 4.50 -24.49 10.09
C ALA A 212 3.24 -24.84 9.27
N ALA A 213 2.41 -23.86 8.87
CA ALA A 213 1.14 -24.15 8.20
C ALA A 213 1.26 -24.42 6.69
N TYR A 214 2.38 -24.06 6.06
CA TYR A 214 2.63 -24.24 4.63
C TYR A 214 3.56 -25.42 4.31
N SER A 215 3.93 -26.24 5.30
CA SER A 215 4.80 -27.42 5.09
C SER A 215 4.13 -28.57 4.34
N ASP A 216 2.80 -28.56 4.22
CA ASP A 216 2.01 -29.70 3.71
C ASP A 216 1.53 -29.51 2.25
N LEU A 217 1.88 -28.39 1.61
CA LEU A 217 1.77 -28.22 0.16
C LEU A 217 3.14 -28.54 -0.48
N ASP A 218 3.18 -29.04 -1.72
CA ASP A 218 4.43 -29.32 -2.49
C ASP A 218 5.40 -28.12 -2.59
N GLY A 219 4.96 -26.96 -2.13
CA GLY A 219 5.73 -25.78 -1.76
C GLY A 219 4.81 -24.56 -1.73
N PRO A 220 5.08 -23.54 -0.91
CA PRO A 220 4.34 -22.28 -1.00
C PRO A 220 4.55 -21.65 -2.38
N PRO A 221 3.59 -20.86 -2.90
CA PRO A 221 3.77 -20.17 -4.18
C PRO A 221 5.03 -19.29 -4.16
N ALA A 222 5.63 -19.07 -5.34
CA ALA A 222 6.90 -18.36 -5.48
C ALA A 222 6.95 -17.04 -4.68
N ALA A 223 5.93 -16.19 -4.80
CA ALA A 223 5.86 -14.93 -4.06
C ALA A 223 5.84 -15.09 -2.54
N ALA A 224 5.22 -16.15 -2.00
CA ALA A 224 5.27 -16.43 -0.58
C ALA A 224 6.68 -16.84 -0.13
N GLN A 225 7.36 -17.69 -0.90
CA GLN A 225 8.77 -18.05 -0.64
C GLN A 225 9.68 -16.83 -0.67
N ILE A 226 9.50 -15.95 -1.65
CA ILE A 226 10.24 -14.69 -1.76
C ILE A 226 9.98 -13.81 -0.53
N GLY A 227 8.72 -13.64 -0.13
CA GLY A 227 8.37 -12.83 1.03
C GLY A 227 8.98 -13.35 2.35
N LEU A 228 9.00 -14.68 2.53
CA LEU A 228 9.69 -15.33 3.66
C LEU A 228 11.20 -15.13 3.59
N TRP A 229 11.81 -15.34 2.42
CA TRP A 229 13.24 -15.09 2.22
C TRP A 229 13.61 -13.65 2.57
N LEU A 230 12.80 -12.68 2.13
CA LEU A 230 12.99 -11.27 2.48
C LEU A 230 12.88 -11.03 3.99
N ALA A 231 11.93 -11.71 4.65
CA ALA A 231 11.75 -11.63 6.10
C ALA A 231 13.01 -12.02 6.88
N GLU A 232 13.72 -13.03 6.39
CA GLU A 232 14.92 -13.59 7.02
C GLU A 232 16.23 -12.88 6.62
N ASN A 233 16.32 -12.37 5.39
CA ASN A 233 17.60 -11.95 4.79
C ASN A 233 17.76 -10.43 4.65
N THR A 234 16.80 -9.63 5.11
CA THR A 234 16.85 -8.17 4.95
C THR A 234 16.39 -7.47 6.22
N ALA A 235 16.79 -6.21 6.43
CA ALA A 235 16.41 -5.47 7.63
C ALA A 235 14.90 -5.11 7.63
N PRO A 236 14.24 -4.98 8.79
CA PRO A 236 12.83 -4.57 8.88
C PRO A 236 12.49 -3.25 8.17
N GLU A 237 13.44 -2.32 8.12
CA GLU A 237 13.36 -1.01 7.48
C GLU A 237 13.67 -1.03 5.98
N ALA A 238 14.06 -2.18 5.44
CA ALA A 238 14.42 -2.31 4.02
C ALA A 238 13.28 -1.87 3.10
N GLN A 239 13.64 -1.13 2.07
CA GLN A 239 12.73 -0.70 1.01
C GLN A 239 12.71 -1.74 -0.09
N ILE A 240 11.53 -2.33 -0.30
CA ILE A 240 11.29 -3.32 -1.34
C ILE A 240 10.52 -2.69 -2.49
N ILE A 241 10.92 -2.99 -3.72
CA ILE A 241 10.12 -2.78 -4.92
C ILE A 241 9.81 -4.16 -5.49
N ALA A 242 8.55 -4.48 -5.76
CA ALA A 242 8.19 -5.85 -6.13
C ALA A 242 7.03 -5.92 -7.13
N ASN A 243 7.10 -6.90 -8.04
CA ASN A 243 5.91 -7.53 -8.61
C ASN A 243 5.19 -8.36 -7.54
N GLU A 244 3.88 -8.62 -7.68
CA GLU A 244 3.11 -9.42 -6.71
C GLU A 244 3.21 -8.89 -5.27
N ALA A 245 3.29 -7.56 -5.19
CA ALA A 245 3.45 -6.75 -3.99
C ALA A 245 2.55 -7.16 -2.82
N ALA A 246 1.32 -7.57 -3.11
CA ALA A 246 0.32 -7.93 -2.10
C ALA A 246 0.70 -9.22 -1.37
N LEU A 247 1.12 -10.24 -2.12
CA LEU A 247 1.48 -11.54 -1.58
C LEU A 247 2.85 -11.49 -0.91
N ILE A 248 3.84 -10.89 -1.58
CA ILE A 248 5.18 -10.70 -1.00
C ILE A 248 5.10 -9.86 0.26
N GLY A 249 4.38 -8.74 0.21
CA GLY A 249 4.20 -7.82 1.33
C GLY A 249 3.40 -8.41 2.49
N TYR A 250 2.66 -9.51 2.30
CA TYR A 250 2.03 -10.22 3.39
C TYR A 250 3.06 -11.02 4.24
N TYR A 251 4.07 -11.61 3.60
CA TYR A 251 5.10 -12.41 4.30
C TYR A 251 6.36 -11.61 4.66
N ALA A 252 6.72 -10.56 3.91
CA ALA A 252 7.96 -9.79 4.10
C ALA A 252 7.92 -8.74 5.24
N LEU A 253 7.17 -9.00 6.31
CA LEU A 253 6.88 -8.01 7.34
C LEU A 253 8.09 -7.65 8.20
N PRO A 254 8.25 -6.37 8.65
CA PRO A 254 7.38 -5.19 8.44
C PRO A 254 7.87 -4.20 7.36
N ARG A 255 8.37 -4.68 6.21
CA ARG A 255 9.07 -3.82 5.23
C ARG A 255 8.17 -2.90 4.44
N ARG A 256 8.74 -1.77 4.00
CA ARG A 256 8.06 -0.83 3.10
C ARG A 256 8.11 -1.38 1.67
N LEU A 257 6.99 -1.33 0.96
CA LEU A 257 6.89 -1.95 -0.36
C LEU A 257 6.30 -0.99 -1.40
N LEU A 258 6.91 -0.94 -2.59
CA LEU A 258 6.37 -0.32 -3.79
C LEU A 258 5.83 -1.38 -4.73
N ASP A 259 4.61 -1.16 -5.22
CA ASP A 259 3.94 -2.11 -6.11
C ASP A 259 4.18 -1.79 -7.58
N LEU A 260 4.87 -2.71 -8.27
CA LEU A 260 5.13 -2.59 -9.70
C LEU A 260 3.93 -2.99 -10.57
N ASP A 261 2.99 -3.78 -10.06
CA ASP A 261 1.82 -4.26 -10.83
C ASP A 261 0.65 -3.27 -10.80
N GLY A 262 0.71 -2.23 -9.97
CA GLY A 262 -0.33 -1.21 -9.88
C GLY A 262 -1.60 -1.66 -9.13
N LYS A 263 -1.60 -2.86 -8.53
CA LYS A 263 -2.75 -3.48 -7.85
C LYS A 263 -3.05 -2.86 -6.48
N ILE A 264 -2.01 -2.49 -5.74
CA ILE A 264 -2.06 -1.79 -4.44
C ILE A 264 -2.01 -0.28 -4.66
N MET A 265 -1.06 0.18 -5.49
CA MET A 265 -0.87 1.60 -5.79
C MET A 265 -0.48 1.78 -7.25
N PRO A 266 -1.11 2.68 -8.01
CA PRO A 266 -0.67 3.00 -9.36
C PRO A 266 0.73 3.63 -9.31
N ALA A 267 1.73 2.93 -9.81
CA ALA A 267 3.10 3.44 -9.92
C ALA A 267 3.48 3.59 -11.40
N LEU A 268 4.03 4.75 -11.76
CA LEU A 268 4.61 4.95 -13.08
C LEU A 268 5.98 4.25 -13.13
N ARG A 269 6.07 3.14 -13.89
CA ARG A 269 7.35 2.53 -14.24
C ARG A 269 8.06 3.45 -15.24
N ASP A 270 9.02 4.21 -14.74
CA ASP A 270 9.89 5.07 -15.55
C ASP A 270 11.37 4.65 -15.42
N ARG A 271 12.22 5.13 -16.33
CA ARG A 271 13.67 4.83 -16.33
C ARG A 271 14.42 5.36 -15.10
N PHE A 272 13.78 6.21 -14.29
CA PHE A 272 14.37 6.86 -13.12
C PHE A 272 13.85 6.28 -11.80
N LEU A 273 12.91 5.33 -11.83
CA LEU A 273 12.26 4.76 -10.65
C LEU A 273 13.27 4.21 -9.65
N MET A 274 14.25 3.46 -10.13
CA MET A 274 15.32 2.87 -9.31
C MET A 274 16.19 3.92 -8.62
N PHE A 275 16.32 5.11 -9.19
CA PHE A 275 17.07 6.21 -8.60
C PHE A 275 16.24 6.94 -7.57
N ARG A 276 14.99 7.27 -7.92
CA ARG A 276 14.07 8.01 -7.06
C ARG A 276 13.86 7.31 -5.72
N TYR A 277 13.67 6.00 -5.75
CA TYR A 277 13.39 5.21 -4.55
C TYR A 277 14.62 4.51 -3.99
N ALA A 278 15.64 4.23 -4.80
CA ALA A 278 16.87 3.55 -4.38
C ALA A 278 16.59 2.37 -3.45
N PRO A 279 15.82 1.36 -3.88
CA PRO A 279 15.41 0.28 -2.98
C PRO A 279 16.61 -0.54 -2.51
N ASP A 280 16.44 -1.21 -1.38
CA ASP A 280 17.41 -2.18 -0.90
C ASP A 280 17.26 -3.49 -1.67
N VAL A 281 16.02 -3.81 -2.06
CA VAL A 281 15.66 -5.04 -2.76
C VAL A 281 14.65 -4.79 -3.87
N VAL A 282 14.86 -5.47 -5.00
CA VAL A 282 13.93 -5.51 -6.13
C VAL A 282 13.51 -6.95 -6.37
N VAL A 283 12.20 -7.19 -6.44
CA VAL A 283 11.67 -8.49 -6.87
C VAL A 283 11.00 -8.31 -8.23
N LEU A 284 11.52 -9.03 -9.23
CA LEU A 284 11.03 -8.97 -10.60
C LEU A 284 10.55 -10.33 -11.08
N ARG A 285 9.56 -10.32 -11.99
CA ARG A 285 9.27 -11.50 -12.82
C ARG A 285 10.41 -11.75 -13.81
N ASP A 286 10.63 -13.00 -14.17
CA ASP A 286 11.63 -13.38 -15.16
C ASP A 286 11.40 -12.65 -16.49
N GLY A 287 12.46 -12.00 -16.99
CA GLY A 287 12.41 -11.19 -18.21
C GLY A 287 11.90 -9.76 -18.03
N GLU A 288 11.31 -9.41 -16.87
CA GLU A 288 11.00 -8.02 -16.55
C GLU A 288 12.26 -7.25 -16.12
N SER A 289 12.30 -5.96 -16.43
CA SER A 289 13.33 -5.03 -15.94
C SER A 289 12.68 -3.70 -15.56
N VAL A 290 13.31 -2.97 -14.66
CA VAL A 290 12.83 -1.64 -14.24
C VAL A 290 13.87 -0.61 -14.66
N GLY A 291 13.82 -0.20 -15.94
CA GLY A 291 14.57 0.97 -16.40
C GLY A 291 16.08 0.90 -16.19
N TRP A 292 16.68 -0.30 -16.24
CA TRP A 292 18.11 -0.53 -16.01
C TRP A 292 19.01 -0.27 -17.22
N GLU A 293 18.43 0.11 -18.36
CA GLU A 293 19.21 0.34 -19.57
C GLU A 293 20.30 1.40 -19.30
N ASN A 294 21.55 1.01 -19.55
CA ASN A 294 22.77 1.81 -19.35
C ASN A 294 23.24 1.99 -17.89
N PHE A 295 22.76 1.17 -16.95
CA PHE A 295 23.26 1.19 -15.57
C PHE A 295 24.12 -0.04 -15.28
N ALA A 296 25.43 0.15 -15.05
CA ALA A 296 26.33 -0.91 -14.62
C ALA A 296 25.80 -1.48 -13.28
N THR A 297 25.47 -2.77 -13.27
CA THR A 297 24.57 -3.43 -12.31
C THR A 297 24.91 -3.14 -10.84
N THR A 298 24.01 -2.44 -10.15
CA THR A 298 24.14 -2.11 -8.73
C THR A 298 23.43 -3.09 -7.82
N TYR A 299 22.73 -4.05 -8.42
CA TYR A 299 22.03 -5.14 -7.77
C TYR A 299 22.55 -6.47 -8.29
N ALA A 300 22.66 -7.45 -7.40
CA ALA A 300 22.94 -8.84 -7.75
C ALA A 300 21.72 -9.68 -7.46
N LEU A 301 21.54 -10.70 -8.29
CA LEU A 301 20.58 -11.76 -8.04
C LEU A 301 21.01 -12.51 -6.77
N MET A 302 20.15 -12.49 -5.75
CA MET A 302 20.40 -13.18 -4.48
C MET A 302 19.62 -14.47 -4.35
N TYR A 303 18.39 -14.47 -4.88
CA TYR A 303 17.47 -15.59 -4.69
C TYR A 303 16.51 -15.66 -5.87
N ARG A 304 16.08 -16.87 -6.22
CA ARG A 304 15.07 -17.12 -7.26
C ARG A 304 14.12 -18.19 -6.78
N SER A 305 12.82 -17.97 -6.96
CA SER A 305 11.79 -18.96 -6.73
C SER A 305 10.75 -18.86 -7.84
N GLY A 306 10.49 -19.98 -8.52
CA GLY A 306 9.63 -20.01 -9.71
C GLY A 306 10.08 -18.97 -10.76
N ALA A 307 9.14 -18.12 -11.19
CA ALA A 307 9.37 -17.04 -12.15
C ALA A 307 9.73 -15.70 -11.49
N LEU A 308 10.05 -15.68 -10.19
CA LEU A 308 10.42 -14.46 -9.47
C LEU A 308 11.89 -14.50 -9.07
N SER A 309 12.56 -13.37 -9.29
CA SER A 309 13.98 -13.17 -9.01
C SER A 309 14.14 -12.00 -8.03
N VAL A 310 14.89 -12.22 -6.95
CA VAL A 310 15.24 -11.23 -5.93
C VAL A 310 16.61 -10.66 -6.23
N TYR A 311 16.66 -9.36 -6.44
CA TYR A 311 17.88 -8.61 -6.65
C TYR A 311 18.14 -7.71 -5.45
N GLN A 312 19.26 -7.91 -4.77
CA GLN A 312 19.67 -7.05 -3.65
C GLN A 312 20.75 -6.09 -4.11
N ARG A 313 20.69 -4.87 -3.60
CA ARG A 313 21.69 -3.85 -3.87
C ARG A 313 23.05 -4.29 -3.33
N VAL A 314 24.05 -4.42 -4.21
CA VAL A 314 25.43 -4.84 -3.87
C VAL A 314 26.31 -3.63 -3.64
N VAL A 315 26.16 -2.61 -4.49
CA VAL A 315 26.87 -1.35 -4.29
C VAL A 315 25.95 -0.45 -3.52
N ASN A 316 26.28 -0.25 -2.25
CA ASN A 316 25.60 0.75 -1.45
C ASN A 316 26.13 2.13 -1.83
N TRP A 317 25.48 2.76 -2.81
CA TRP A 317 25.76 4.13 -3.22
C TRP A 317 25.44 5.18 -2.14
N SER A 318 25.02 4.76 -0.95
CA SER A 318 25.07 5.63 0.23
C SER A 318 26.51 5.93 0.66
N ALA A 319 27.51 5.19 0.18
CA ALA A 319 28.92 5.49 0.33
C ALA A 319 29.42 6.43 -0.79
N MET A 320 28.63 7.46 -1.13
CA MET A 320 29.20 8.61 -1.82
C MET A 320 30.08 9.38 -0.84
N ASP A 321 31.05 10.11 -1.36
CA ASP A 321 31.85 10.96 -0.50
C ASP A 321 30.95 12.03 0.11
N ASP A 322 30.90 12.04 1.43
CA ASP A 322 30.18 13.06 2.19
C ASP A 322 30.97 14.36 2.14
N HIS A 323 30.29 15.43 1.74
CA HIS A 323 30.85 16.78 1.71
C HIS A 323 30.46 17.61 2.93
N GLY A 324 29.67 17.05 3.86
CA GLY A 324 29.39 17.61 5.19
C GLY A 324 28.87 19.05 5.13
N VAL A 325 27.63 19.21 4.66
CA VAL A 325 26.95 20.52 4.59
C VAL A 325 25.85 20.62 5.63
N ASP A 326 25.69 21.80 6.21
CA ASP A 326 24.61 22.09 7.15
C ASP A 326 23.94 23.40 6.76
N LEU A 327 22.91 23.29 5.91
CA LEU A 327 22.22 24.43 5.31
C LEU A 327 20.75 24.43 5.70
N ASN A 328 20.30 25.53 6.30
CA ASN A 328 18.89 25.76 6.53
C ASN A 328 18.25 26.40 5.29
N LEU A 329 17.39 25.65 4.61
CA LEU A 329 16.73 26.03 3.36
C LEU A 329 15.26 26.40 3.60
N SER A 330 14.96 27.03 4.74
CA SER A 330 13.60 27.41 5.08
C SER A 330 13.18 28.71 4.41
N ALA A 331 11.97 28.75 3.84
CA ALA A 331 11.40 29.96 3.24
C ALA A 331 11.20 31.13 4.24
N ARG A 332 11.27 30.85 5.55
CA ARG A 332 11.33 31.86 6.61
C ARG A 332 12.62 31.67 7.40
N PHE A 333 13.38 32.76 7.58
CA PHE A 333 14.70 32.75 8.23
C PHE A 333 14.69 32.25 9.69
N ASP A 334 13.54 32.33 10.37
CA ASP A 334 13.35 31.90 11.76
C ASP A 334 12.89 30.44 11.90
N ARG A 335 12.65 29.75 10.78
CA ARG A 335 12.20 28.35 10.77
C ARG A 335 13.33 27.43 10.32
N GLN A 336 13.32 26.20 10.83
CA GLN A 336 14.16 25.08 10.40
C GLN A 336 13.25 23.98 9.86
N ASP A 337 12.45 24.33 8.86
CA ASP A 337 11.47 23.41 8.28
C ASP A 337 12.15 22.39 7.36
N MET A 338 13.19 22.82 6.63
CA MET A 338 13.97 21.99 5.70
C MET A 338 15.47 22.28 5.86
N ARG A 339 16.21 21.30 6.35
CA ARG A 339 17.66 21.39 6.55
C ARG A 339 18.36 20.35 5.69
N LEU A 340 19.34 20.77 4.90
CA LEU A 340 20.26 19.88 4.22
C LEU A 340 21.42 19.61 5.17
N VAL A 341 21.59 18.37 5.60
CA VAL A 341 22.57 17.96 6.61
C VAL A 341 23.78 17.23 6.02
N ASN A 342 23.69 16.82 4.74
CA ASN A 342 24.82 16.31 4.00
C ASN A 342 24.53 16.28 2.49
N VAL A 343 25.60 16.25 1.70
CA VAL A 343 25.56 15.98 0.25
C VAL A 343 26.57 14.90 -0.06
N GLY A 344 26.07 13.82 -0.65
CA GLY A 344 26.88 12.75 -1.20
C GLY A 344 27.06 12.92 -2.70
N ILE A 345 28.29 13.07 -3.16
CA ILE A 345 28.68 13.03 -4.58
C ILE A 345 30.11 12.50 -4.67
N GLY A 346 30.42 11.67 -5.67
CA GLY A 346 31.78 11.11 -5.84
C GLY A 346 32.85 12.21 -5.96
N ARG A 347 33.97 12.06 -5.25
CA ARG A 347 35.10 13.00 -5.29
C ARG A 347 35.78 13.09 -6.64
N LEU A 348 35.78 11.99 -7.38
CA LEU A 348 36.40 11.86 -8.70
C LEU A 348 35.31 11.54 -9.72
N LEU A 349 35.14 12.42 -10.70
CA LEU A 349 34.21 12.28 -11.82
C LEU A 349 35.01 12.18 -13.12
N ARG A 350 34.43 11.57 -14.15
CA ARG A 350 35.00 11.49 -15.50
C ARG A 350 34.03 12.03 -16.55
N PRO A 351 34.53 12.52 -17.69
CA PRO A 351 33.69 12.89 -18.82
C PRO A 351 32.80 11.72 -19.27
N GLY A 352 31.52 11.98 -19.51
CA GLY A 352 30.54 10.96 -19.88
C GLY A 352 29.89 10.24 -18.68
N ASP A 353 30.32 10.50 -17.45
CA ASP A 353 29.74 9.85 -16.27
C ASP A 353 28.25 10.22 -16.08
N LEU A 354 27.46 9.23 -15.67
CA LEU A 354 26.16 9.46 -15.05
C LEU A 354 26.38 9.74 -13.56
N VAL A 355 26.42 11.02 -13.21
CA VAL A 355 26.72 11.50 -11.88
C VAL A 355 25.48 11.50 -11.01
N ARG A 356 25.60 10.83 -9.87
CA ARG A 356 24.57 10.76 -8.84
C ARG A 356 24.88 11.73 -7.73
N VAL A 357 23.83 12.40 -7.26
CA VAL A 357 23.88 13.28 -6.09
C VAL A 357 22.87 12.79 -5.07
N ARG A 358 23.31 12.51 -3.84
CA ARG A 358 22.43 12.32 -2.68
C ARG A 358 22.37 13.61 -1.90
N LEU A 359 21.16 14.04 -1.58
CA LEU A 359 20.91 15.13 -0.67
C LEU A 359 20.31 14.52 0.60
N ASP A 360 20.99 14.67 1.73
CA ASP A 360 20.49 14.18 3.01
C ASP A 360 19.80 15.34 3.73
N TRP A 361 18.54 15.12 4.04
CA TRP A 361 17.64 16.11 4.57
C TRP A 361 17.25 15.76 6.00
N GLN A 362 17.03 16.79 6.79
CA GLN A 362 16.36 16.72 8.07
C GLN A 362 15.15 17.65 8.03
N LEU A 363 13.94 17.08 7.94
CA LEU A 363 12.71 17.86 7.88
C LEU A 363 11.98 17.86 9.21
N ARG A 364 11.61 19.06 9.66
CA ARG A 364 10.64 19.20 10.75
C ARG A 364 9.21 19.06 10.26
N TYR A 365 8.93 19.46 9.02
CA TYR A 365 7.63 19.38 8.38
C TYR A 365 7.75 18.90 6.94
N VAL A 366 6.84 18.03 6.52
CA VAL A 366 6.76 17.56 5.14
C VAL A 366 6.19 18.66 4.25
N PRO A 367 6.86 19.06 3.14
CA PRO A 367 6.32 19.97 2.15
C PRO A 367 4.96 19.48 1.62
N ARG A 368 3.97 20.37 1.56
CA ARG A 368 2.62 20.04 1.03
C ARG A 368 2.49 20.21 -0.47
N GLN A 369 3.52 20.73 -1.12
CA GLN A 369 3.54 21.01 -2.55
C GLN A 369 4.78 20.38 -3.16
N THR A 370 4.81 20.34 -4.49
CA THR A 370 6.00 19.96 -5.24
C THR A 370 7.15 20.89 -4.91
N VAL A 371 8.30 20.31 -4.62
CA VAL A 371 9.57 21.02 -4.40
C VAL A 371 10.42 20.80 -5.65
N GLU A 372 10.95 21.88 -6.21
CA GLU A 372 11.88 21.80 -7.33
C GLU A 372 13.31 21.86 -6.79
N ILE A 373 14.09 20.82 -7.07
CA ILE A 373 15.50 20.71 -6.72
C ILE A 373 16.31 20.98 -7.99
N LYS A 374 17.09 22.06 -7.97
CA LYS A 374 18.00 22.44 -9.06
C LYS A 374 19.41 22.11 -8.63
N LEU A 375 20.07 21.26 -9.38
CA LEU A 375 21.47 20.95 -9.17
C LEU A 375 22.25 21.37 -10.39
N ASN A 376 23.29 22.18 -10.20
CA ASN A 376 24.19 22.63 -11.26
C ASN A 376 25.63 22.33 -10.88
N LEU A 377 26.33 21.57 -11.71
CA LEU A 377 27.80 21.49 -11.65
C LEU A 377 28.36 22.62 -12.49
N LEU A 378 29.13 23.50 -11.86
CA LEU A 378 29.84 24.58 -12.54
C LEU A 378 31.34 24.27 -12.59
N GLY A 379 31.99 24.66 -13.68
CA GLY A 379 33.45 24.62 -13.79
C GLY A 379 34.13 25.66 -12.89
N ASP A 380 35.46 25.63 -12.86
CA ASP A 380 36.28 26.65 -12.20
C ASP A 380 36.07 28.05 -12.80
N ASP A 381 35.73 28.13 -14.08
CA ASP A 381 35.34 29.35 -14.81
C ASP A 381 33.92 29.86 -14.46
N GLY A 382 33.15 29.09 -13.70
CA GLY A 382 31.77 29.39 -13.32
C GLY A 382 30.73 29.05 -14.39
N LEU A 383 31.13 28.43 -15.51
CA LEU A 383 30.19 28.00 -16.55
C LEU A 383 29.50 26.69 -16.15
N PRO A 384 28.20 26.50 -16.48
CA PRO A 384 27.49 25.27 -16.20
C PRO A 384 28.01 24.13 -17.07
N VAL A 385 28.42 23.05 -16.41
CA VAL A 385 28.94 21.82 -17.02
C VAL A 385 27.83 20.79 -17.18
N ALA A 386 27.04 20.59 -16.13
CA ALA A 386 25.90 19.70 -16.13
C ALA A 386 24.86 20.23 -15.13
N GLY A 387 23.59 19.90 -15.35
CA GLY A 387 22.55 20.28 -14.41
C GLY A 387 21.32 19.40 -14.54
N VAL A 388 20.54 19.37 -13.47
CA VAL A 388 19.24 18.70 -13.41
C VAL A 388 18.26 19.54 -12.62
N ILE A 389 17.00 19.50 -13.05
CA ILE A 389 15.88 20.11 -12.35
C ILE A 389 14.88 19.00 -12.06
N ASP A 390 14.83 18.56 -10.81
CA ASP A 390 13.93 17.50 -10.37
C ASP A 390 12.74 18.09 -9.61
N ARG A 391 11.54 17.76 -10.07
CA ARG A 391 10.29 18.13 -9.41
C ARG A 391 9.83 16.98 -8.53
N LEU A 392 10.10 17.10 -7.24
CA LEU A 392 9.75 16.08 -6.25
C LEU A 392 8.36 16.39 -5.69
N PRO A 393 7.36 15.54 -5.95
CA PRO A 393 6.01 15.77 -5.45
C PRO A 393 5.97 15.54 -3.92
N ALA A 394 4.92 16.05 -3.27
CA ALA A 394 4.85 16.11 -1.80
C ALA A 394 4.98 14.73 -1.12
N GLU A 395 4.57 13.67 -1.81
CA GLU A 395 4.51 12.29 -1.32
C GLU A 395 5.89 11.64 -1.17
N VAL A 396 6.94 12.19 -1.81
CA VAL A 396 8.32 11.67 -1.70
C VAL A 396 8.99 12.13 -0.40
N TRP A 397 8.54 13.25 0.17
CA TRP A 397 9.16 13.86 1.34
C TRP A 397 8.71 13.17 2.64
N GLN A 398 9.65 12.98 3.58
CA GLN A 398 9.38 12.35 4.87
C GLN A 398 9.86 13.25 6.02
N GLN A 399 9.15 13.22 7.15
CA GLN A 399 9.59 13.92 8.36
C GLN A 399 10.79 13.19 8.98
N GLY A 400 11.71 13.95 9.55
CA GLY A 400 12.95 13.42 10.12
C GLY A 400 14.07 13.34 9.09
N ASP A 401 14.97 12.39 9.28
CA ASP A 401 16.14 12.20 8.44
C ASP A 401 15.78 11.32 7.23
N PHE A 402 16.02 11.82 6.02
CA PHE A 402 15.79 11.06 4.80
C PHE A 402 16.66 11.60 3.65
N SER A 403 16.81 10.83 2.57
CA SER A 403 17.64 11.23 1.44
C SER A 403 16.85 11.32 0.14
N THR A 404 17.17 12.29 -0.71
CA THR A 404 16.75 12.30 -2.12
C THR A 404 17.94 12.01 -3.02
N TYR A 405 17.67 11.47 -4.20
CA TYR A 405 18.69 11.10 -5.17
C TYR A 405 18.39 11.73 -6.52
N HIS A 406 19.43 12.29 -7.11
CA HIS A 406 19.37 13.07 -8.33
C HIS A 406 20.43 12.57 -9.30
N LEU A 407 20.20 12.82 -10.60
CA LEU A 407 21.08 12.38 -11.65
C LEU A 407 21.38 13.51 -12.63
N MET A 408 22.63 13.57 -13.03
CA MET A 408 23.13 14.48 -14.05
C MET A 408 24.09 13.71 -14.93
N VAL A 409 24.06 13.98 -16.23
CA VAL A 409 25.00 13.37 -17.19
C VAL A 409 26.10 14.38 -17.43
N LEU A 410 27.35 14.02 -17.13
CA LEU A 410 28.51 14.83 -17.51
C LEU A 410 28.72 14.68 -19.02
N PRO A 411 28.86 15.79 -19.77
CA PRO A 411 29.25 15.72 -21.17
C PRO A 411 30.57 14.94 -21.38
N ALA A 412 30.74 14.32 -22.55
CA ALA A 412 31.98 13.60 -22.86
C ALA A 412 33.20 14.53 -23.06
N ASN A 413 32.97 15.84 -23.19
CA ASN A 413 33.98 16.86 -23.41
C ASN A 413 34.20 17.78 -22.20
N VAL A 414 33.82 17.33 -21.00
CA VAL A 414 34.06 18.11 -19.77
C VAL A 414 35.57 18.25 -19.55
N PRO A 415 36.09 19.48 -19.36
CA PRO A 415 37.51 19.68 -19.08
C PRO A 415 37.88 19.09 -17.71
N ALA A 416 39.12 18.60 -17.61
CA ALA A 416 39.68 18.22 -16.31
C ALA A 416 39.83 19.45 -15.42
N GLY A 417 39.58 19.31 -14.12
CA GLY A 417 39.60 20.43 -13.19
C GLY A 417 38.64 20.23 -12.03
N ASP A 418 38.46 21.25 -11.20
CA ASP A 418 37.49 21.18 -10.13
C ASP A 418 36.10 21.61 -10.64
N LEU A 419 35.08 20.89 -10.19
CA LEU A 419 33.68 21.20 -10.41
C LEU A 419 33.04 21.56 -9.06
N ARG A 420 32.19 22.56 -9.08
CA ARG A 420 31.45 23.05 -7.91
C ARG A 420 29.99 22.71 -8.08
N LEU A 421 29.42 21.95 -7.15
CA LEU A 421 28.00 21.62 -7.14
C LEU A 421 27.23 22.72 -6.42
N PHE A 422 26.27 23.30 -7.12
CA PHE A 422 25.31 24.27 -6.59
C PHE A 422 23.93 23.63 -6.45
N LEU A 423 23.28 23.91 -5.34
CA LEU A 423 21.92 23.50 -5.03
C LEU A 423 21.02 24.73 -4.95
N GLY A 424 20.01 24.76 -5.81
CA GLY A 424 18.84 25.63 -5.70
C GLY A 424 17.63 24.81 -5.24
N VAL A 425 16.79 25.40 -4.39
CA VAL A 425 15.53 24.78 -3.99
C VAL A 425 14.40 25.78 -4.12
N ASP A 426 13.38 25.43 -4.90
CA ASP A 426 12.18 26.25 -5.03
C ASP A 426 11.00 25.59 -4.31
N VAL A 427 10.35 26.37 -3.44
CA VAL A 427 9.15 25.95 -2.70
C VAL A 427 8.08 27.02 -2.89
N ASN A 428 6.88 26.63 -3.35
CA ASN A 428 5.74 27.54 -3.53
C ASN A 428 6.05 28.79 -4.40
N ALA A 429 6.80 28.61 -5.50
CA ALA A 429 7.29 29.69 -6.38
C ALA A 429 8.28 30.69 -5.74
N GLY A 430 8.68 30.48 -4.49
CA GLY A 430 9.84 31.15 -3.89
C GLY A 430 11.11 30.37 -4.22
N SER A 431 12.05 31.02 -4.90
CA SER A 431 13.37 30.45 -5.17
C SER A 431 14.33 30.85 -4.06
N LEU A 432 14.95 29.85 -3.43
CA LEU A 432 16.07 30.08 -2.51
C LEU A 432 17.35 30.30 -3.33
N ALA A 433 18.31 31.05 -2.77
CA ALA A 433 19.57 31.29 -3.45
C ALA A 433 20.28 29.96 -3.76
N ASP A 434 20.92 29.89 -4.92
CA ASP A 434 21.78 28.76 -5.28
C ASP A 434 23.01 28.76 -4.37
N LEU A 435 23.17 27.71 -3.57
CA LEU A 435 24.27 27.57 -2.63
C LEU A 435 25.26 26.53 -3.14
N GLN A 436 26.55 26.83 -3.07
CA GLN A 436 27.58 25.82 -3.32
C GLN A 436 27.56 24.79 -2.17
N VAL A 437 27.36 23.51 -2.50
CA VAL A 437 27.19 22.43 -1.52
C VAL A 437 28.29 21.37 -1.57
N ALA A 438 29.04 21.28 -2.67
CA ALA A 438 30.17 20.36 -2.78
C ALA A 438 31.21 20.88 -3.78
N ARG A 439 32.43 20.36 -3.67
CA ARG A 439 33.50 20.51 -4.67
C ARG A 439 34.04 19.12 -4.99
N VAL A 440 34.09 18.80 -6.27
CA VAL A 440 34.54 17.50 -6.79
C VAL A 440 35.57 17.74 -7.89
N ARG A 441 36.36 16.73 -8.24
CA ARG A 441 37.38 16.84 -9.28
C ARG A 441 36.98 15.99 -10.48
N CYS A 442 37.05 16.58 -11.68
CA CYS A 442 36.92 15.87 -12.94
C CYS A 442 38.31 15.48 -13.44
N GLU A 443 38.51 14.18 -13.69
CA GLU A 443 39.73 13.62 -14.27
C GLU A 443 39.43 13.09 -15.67
N PRO A 444 40.42 13.13 -16.60
CA PRO A 444 40.23 12.71 -17.98
C PRO A 444 39.92 11.21 -18.15
#